data_AF-A0A7K0ZHD1-F1
#
_entry.id   AF-A0A7K0ZHD1-F1
#
_cell.length_a   1.000
_cell.length_b   1.000
_cell.length_c   1.000
_cell.angle_alpha   90.00
_cell.angle_beta   90.00
_cell.angle_gamma   90.00
#
_symmetry.space_group_name_H-M   'P 1'
#
loop_
_entity.id
_entity.type
_entity.pdbx_description
1 polymer ?
#
loop_
_entity_poly.entity_id
_entity_poly.type
_entity_poly.pdbx_seq_one_letter_code
_entity_poly.pdbx_strand_id
1 'polypeptide(L)'
;MSTAPDLQTAAAVINTARAMVDTAIQTLIAKGGPDANQTLAYDIAHVAAAIETSRGLLEYGAKGTVEGNITCAFTADMVHDFISRLIGREKLWGVDPSGLSSAHDFVQTYREPAFLASLADQQGPRHLGDEFEMVQDTFRSFGAKVIAPQAEHVHRHNGDVPEDVIAGLAEIGAFGLSVPVEYDGFSEGGEGEYMASVIATEELTRASLGIGGSLITRPEILTRAL
;
A
#
# COMPACT_ATOMS: atom_id res chain seq x y z
N MET A 1 27.28 6.49 8.25
CA MET A 1 27.54 5.07 7.90
C MET A 1 26.19 4.50 7.49
N SER A 2 26.11 3.76 6.39
CA SER A 2 24.86 3.09 6.00
C SER A 2 24.61 1.94 6.98
N THR A 3 23.49 1.98 7.69
CA THR A 3 23.02 0.86 8.53
C THR A 3 22.65 -0.27 7.59
N ALA A 4 23.25 -1.46 7.79
CA ALA A 4 22.86 -2.64 7.03
C ALA A 4 21.49 -3.13 7.51
N PRO A 5 20.59 -3.57 6.61
CA PRO A 5 19.26 -4.02 7.00
C PRO A 5 19.32 -5.30 7.83
N ASP A 6 18.45 -5.38 8.84
CA ASP A 6 18.28 -6.53 9.72
C ASP A 6 16.88 -7.15 9.52
N LEU A 7 16.74 -7.85 8.40
CA LEU A 7 15.48 -8.50 8.03
C LEU A 7 15.16 -9.70 8.93
N GLN A 8 16.17 -10.31 9.57
CA GLN A 8 15.96 -11.41 10.49
C GLN A 8 15.24 -10.94 11.75
N THR A 9 15.71 -9.84 12.36
CA THR A 9 15.02 -9.24 13.49
C THR A 9 13.66 -8.68 13.08
N ALA A 10 13.56 -8.04 11.91
CA ALA A 10 12.27 -7.56 11.39
C ALA A 10 11.23 -8.69 11.33
N ALA A 11 11.58 -9.84 10.73
CA ALA A 11 10.69 -11.00 10.64
C ALA A 11 10.29 -11.55 12.02
N ALA A 12 11.24 -11.63 12.97
CA ALA A 12 10.95 -12.09 14.32
C ALA A 12 9.96 -11.17 15.04
N VAL A 13 10.17 -9.85 14.94
CA VAL A 13 9.29 -8.84 15.57
C VAL A 13 7.90 -8.84 14.95
N ILE A 14 7.79 -8.96 13.62
CA ILE A 14 6.50 -9.09 12.91
C ILE A 14 5.72 -10.30 13.44
N ASN A 15 6.36 -11.45 13.60
CA ASN A 15 5.71 -12.66 14.11
C ASN A 15 5.22 -12.48 15.55
N THR A 16 6.00 -11.84 16.42
CA THR A 16 5.58 -11.53 17.78
C THR A 16 4.40 -10.56 17.81
N ALA A 17 4.45 -9.48 17.04
CA ALA A 17 3.37 -8.51 16.93
C ALA A 17 2.07 -9.16 16.42
N ARG A 18 2.17 -10.05 15.43
CA ARG A 18 1.03 -10.81 14.90
C ARG A 18 0.38 -11.69 15.96
N ALA A 19 1.16 -12.45 16.73
CA ALA A 19 0.63 -13.27 17.82
C ALA A 19 -0.09 -12.44 18.90
N MET A 20 0.39 -11.23 19.18
CA MET A 20 -0.28 -10.29 20.07
C MET A 20 -1.59 -9.78 19.47
N VAL A 21 -1.63 -9.45 18.18
CA VAL A 21 -2.88 -9.07 17.49
C VAL A 21 -3.89 -10.21 17.48
N ASP A 22 -3.47 -11.45 17.24
CA ASP A 22 -4.35 -12.62 17.33
C ASP A 22 -5.00 -12.72 18.72
N THR A 23 -4.22 -12.47 19.78
CA THR A 23 -4.70 -12.41 21.16
C THR A 23 -5.69 -11.24 21.37
N ALA A 24 -5.40 -10.08 20.79
CA ALA A 24 -6.29 -8.92 20.86
C ALA A 24 -7.63 -9.14 20.14
N ILE A 25 -7.62 -9.86 19.01
CA ILE A 25 -8.83 -10.28 18.29
C ILE A 25 -9.66 -11.23 19.17
N GLN A 26 -9.04 -12.21 19.84
CA GLN A 26 -9.78 -13.08 20.77
C GLN A 26 -10.38 -12.29 21.93
N THR A 27 -9.66 -11.29 22.44
CA THR A 27 -10.16 -10.39 23.48
C THR A 27 -11.33 -9.55 22.99
N LEU A 28 -11.27 -9.03 21.77
CA LEU A 28 -12.36 -8.28 21.13
C LEU A 28 -13.63 -9.15 21.00
N ILE A 29 -13.48 -10.39 20.53
CA ILE A 29 -14.59 -11.35 20.40
C ILE A 29 -15.21 -11.62 21.77
N ALA A 30 -14.40 -11.91 22.78
CA ALA A 30 -14.88 -12.17 24.14
C ALA A 30 -15.60 -10.97 24.78
N LYS A 31 -15.28 -9.74 24.35
CA LYS A 31 -15.92 -8.50 24.80
C LYS A 31 -17.21 -8.14 24.04
N GLY A 32 -17.70 -9.01 23.16
CA GLY A 32 -18.93 -8.79 22.39
C GLY A 32 -18.71 -8.27 20.97
N GLY A 33 -17.47 -8.34 20.45
CA GLY A 33 -17.17 -8.06 19.07
C GLY A 33 -17.01 -6.56 18.72
N PRO A 34 -16.84 -6.26 17.41
CA PRO A 34 -16.50 -4.92 16.93
C PRO A 34 -17.61 -3.89 17.17
N ASP A 35 -18.89 -4.26 17.06
CA ASP A 35 -20.01 -3.34 17.26
C ASP A 35 -20.06 -2.80 18.70
N ALA A 36 -19.72 -3.66 19.68
CA ALA A 36 -19.67 -3.27 21.08
C ALA A 36 -18.36 -2.55 21.48
N ASN A 37 -17.29 -2.71 20.70
CA ASN A 37 -15.93 -2.24 21.04
C ASN A 37 -15.24 -1.57 19.84
N GLN A 38 -15.94 -0.64 19.18
CA GLN A 38 -15.53 -0.09 17.89
C GLN A 38 -14.12 0.52 17.89
N THR A 39 -13.75 1.26 18.95
CA THR A 39 -12.40 1.85 19.05
C THR A 39 -11.30 0.79 19.13
N LEU A 40 -11.52 -0.28 19.89
CA LEU A 40 -10.57 -1.39 19.98
C LEU A 40 -10.48 -2.13 18.63
N ALA A 41 -11.63 -2.39 18.00
CA ALA A 41 -11.67 -3.03 16.68
C ALA A 41 -10.94 -2.21 15.61
N TYR A 42 -11.14 -0.89 15.61
CA TYR A 42 -10.47 0.03 14.69
C TYR A 42 -8.96 -0.01 14.87
N ASP A 43 -8.47 0.07 16.11
CA ASP A 43 -7.02 0.03 16.35
C ASP A 43 -6.41 -1.32 16.02
N ILE A 44 -7.08 -2.43 16.36
CA ILE A 44 -6.64 -3.79 15.98
C ILE A 44 -6.53 -3.88 14.47
N ALA A 45 -7.51 -3.37 13.72
CA ALA A 45 -7.50 -3.41 12.26
C ALA A 45 -6.30 -2.62 11.67
N HIS A 46 -5.97 -1.46 12.23
CA HIS A 46 -4.83 -0.65 11.76
C HIS A 46 -3.49 -1.33 12.04
N VAL A 47 -3.31 -1.87 13.24
CA VAL A 47 -2.09 -2.60 13.60
C VAL A 47 -1.97 -3.88 12.76
N ALA A 48 -3.07 -4.62 12.59
CA ALA A 48 -3.08 -5.81 11.74
C ALA A 48 -2.69 -5.50 10.29
N ALA A 49 -3.22 -4.42 9.72
CA ALA A 49 -2.86 -3.96 8.39
C ALA A 49 -1.35 -3.63 8.30
N ALA A 50 -0.82 -2.86 9.25
CA ALA A 50 0.60 -2.52 9.27
C ALA A 50 1.52 -3.76 9.44
N ILE A 51 1.11 -4.75 10.23
CA ILE A 51 1.82 -6.02 10.38
C ILE A 51 1.85 -6.78 9.05
N GLU A 52 0.71 -6.90 8.36
CA GLU A 52 0.64 -7.61 7.09
C GLU A 52 1.39 -6.87 5.97
N THR A 53 1.39 -5.53 5.96
CA THR A 53 2.27 -4.73 5.09
C THR A 53 3.74 -5.02 5.39
N SER A 54 4.15 -5.00 6.66
CA SER A 54 5.54 -5.30 7.07
C SER A 54 5.95 -6.71 6.63
N ARG A 55 5.04 -7.69 6.77
CA ARG A 55 5.28 -9.07 6.32
C ARG A 55 5.44 -9.16 4.80
N GLY A 56 4.59 -8.48 4.04
CA GLY A 56 4.71 -8.42 2.57
C GLY A 56 6.01 -7.75 2.11
N LEU A 57 6.52 -6.79 2.88
CA LEU A 57 7.79 -6.11 2.61
C LEU A 57 9.04 -6.98 2.89
N LEU A 58 8.94 -8.14 3.54
CA LEU A 58 10.12 -8.99 3.79
C LEU A 58 10.72 -9.55 2.51
N GLU A 59 9.87 -10.00 1.57
CA GLU A 59 10.33 -10.49 0.26
C GLU A 59 10.94 -9.35 -0.56
N TYR A 60 10.30 -8.19 -0.54
CA TYR A 60 10.83 -6.97 -1.15
C TYR A 60 12.19 -6.60 -0.58
N GLY A 61 12.31 -6.56 0.75
CA GLY A 61 13.52 -6.18 1.46
C GLY A 61 14.71 -7.10 1.19
N ALA A 62 14.45 -8.38 0.90
CA ALA A 62 15.49 -9.34 0.55
C ALA A 62 16.16 -9.07 -0.82
N LYS A 63 15.59 -8.19 -1.65
CA LYS A 63 16.09 -7.90 -3.01
C LYS A 63 17.26 -6.92 -3.05
N GLY A 64 17.51 -6.16 -1.98
CA GLY A 64 18.60 -5.19 -1.96
C GLY A 64 18.70 -4.39 -0.67
N THR A 65 19.76 -3.58 -0.56
CA THR A 65 20.04 -2.81 0.67
C THR A 65 19.03 -1.69 0.90
N VAL A 66 18.61 -0.98 -0.14
CA VAL A 66 17.64 0.12 -0.01
C VAL A 66 16.27 -0.43 0.38
N GLU A 67 15.86 -1.49 -0.30
CA GLU A 67 14.62 -2.23 -0.06
C GLU A 67 14.60 -2.77 1.37
N GLY A 68 15.69 -3.42 1.79
CA GLY A 68 15.81 -3.94 3.15
C GLY A 68 15.72 -2.84 4.19
N ASN A 69 16.33 -1.68 3.95
CA ASN A 69 16.27 -0.55 4.86
C ASN A 69 14.87 0.08 4.92
N ILE A 70 14.15 0.17 3.80
CA ILE A 70 12.73 0.59 3.77
C ILE A 70 11.88 -0.40 4.58
N THR A 71 12.07 -1.70 4.39
CA THR A 71 11.37 -2.76 5.14
C THR A 71 11.64 -2.64 6.65
N CYS A 72 12.89 -2.44 7.05
CA CYS A 72 13.24 -2.27 8.46
C CYS A 72 12.64 -0.97 9.05
N ALA A 73 12.71 0.14 8.31
CA ALA A 73 12.11 1.42 8.71
C ALA A 73 10.60 1.29 8.96
N PHE A 74 9.88 0.68 8.00
CA PHE A 74 8.44 0.47 8.09
C PHE A 74 8.08 -0.47 9.25
N THR A 75 8.82 -1.57 9.42
CA THR A 75 8.60 -2.51 10.53
C THR A 75 8.81 -1.83 11.87
N ALA A 76 9.83 -0.97 11.99
CA ALA A 76 10.11 -0.24 13.21
C ALA A 76 9.02 0.78 13.54
N ASP A 77 8.49 1.48 12.52
CA ASP A 77 7.38 2.41 12.70
C ASP A 77 6.07 1.69 13.07
N MET A 78 5.80 0.51 12.48
CA MET A 78 4.69 -0.37 12.85
C MET A 78 4.74 -0.75 14.34
N VAL A 79 5.91 -1.15 14.84
CA VAL A 79 6.08 -1.52 16.25
C VAL A 79 5.87 -0.31 17.16
N HIS A 80 6.41 0.85 16.78
CA HIS A 80 6.22 2.09 17.52
C HIS A 80 4.74 2.50 17.58
N ASP A 81 4.02 2.47 16.45
CA ASP A 81 2.58 2.72 16.41
C ASP A 81 1.82 1.73 17.30
N PHE A 82 2.14 0.43 17.22
CA PHE A 82 1.51 -0.59 18.05
C PHE A 82 1.73 -0.33 19.54
N ILE A 83 2.97 -0.11 19.99
CA ILE A 83 3.28 0.20 21.39
C ILE A 83 2.53 1.47 21.83
N SER A 84 2.53 2.52 21.01
CA SER A 84 1.84 3.78 21.35
C SER A 84 0.33 3.60 21.55
N ARG A 85 -0.30 2.69 20.78
CA ARG A 85 -1.70 2.32 20.95
C ARG A 85 -1.94 1.47 22.19
N LEU A 86 -0.95 0.70 22.64
CA LEU A 86 -1.07 -0.15 23.82
C LEU A 86 -0.96 0.61 25.14
N ILE A 87 -0.15 1.67 25.21
CA ILE A 87 0.12 2.40 26.46
C ILE A 87 -1.20 2.84 27.14
N GLY A 88 -1.42 2.35 28.35
CA GLY A 88 -2.62 2.63 29.16
C GLY A 88 -3.89 1.88 28.72
N ARG A 89 -3.79 1.03 27.70
CA ARG A 89 -4.90 0.24 27.11
C ARG A 89 -4.57 -1.25 27.03
N GLU A 90 -3.48 -1.71 27.64
CA GLU A 90 -3.00 -3.10 27.59
C GLU A 90 -4.09 -4.09 28.03
N LYS A 91 -4.83 -3.75 29.10
CA LYS A 91 -5.97 -4.55 29.59
C LYS A 91 -7.18 -4.55 28.65
N LEU A 92 -7.37 -3.47 27.89
CA LEU A 92 -8.43 -3.39 26.89
C LEU A 92 -8.12 -4.33 25.71
N TRP A 93 -6.85 -4.36 25.28
CA TRP A 93 -6.35 -5.23 24.23
C TRP A 93 -6.15 -6.68 24.69
N GLY A 94 -5.98 -6.92 25.99
CA GLY A 94 -5.74 -8.26 26.52
C GLY A 94 -4.35 -8.82 26.20
N VAL A 95 -3.37 -7.93 26.00
CA VAL A 95 -1.98 -8.30 25.66
C VAL A 95 -1.00 -7.76 26.69
N ASP A 96 0.15 -8.41 26.82
CA ASP A 96 1.28 -7.92 27.61
C ASP A 96 2.29 -7.19 26.70
N PRO A 97 2.51 -5.88 26.87
CA PRO A 97 3.45 -5.12 26.05
C PRO A 97 4.90 -5.59 26.20
N SER A 98 5.24 -6.33 27.26
CA SER A 98 6.58 -6.89 27.45
C SER A 98 7.00 -7.82 26.29
N GLY A 99 6.02 -8.38 25.56
CA GLY A 99 6.26 -9.18 24.36
C GLY A 99 7.05 -8.46 23.26
N LEU A 100 6.96 -7.13 23.18
CA LEU A 100 7.69 -6.32 22.18
C LEU A 100 9.01 -5.74 22.72
N SER A 101 9.41 -6.05 23.95
CA SER A 101 10.64 -5.49 24.56
C SER A 101 11.91 -5.81 23.78
N SER A 102 11.97 -6.98 23.13
CA SER A 102 13.08 -7.39 22.27
C SER A 102 13.20 -6.55 20.99
N ALA A 103 12.14 -5.83 20.61
CA ALA A 103 12.14 -4.95 19.45
C ALA A 103 12.70 -3.54 19.74
N HIS A 104 12.99 -3.19 21.00
CA HIS A 104 13.41 -1.82 21.36
C HIS A 104 14.66 -1.36 20.61
N ASP A 105 15.72 -2.17 20.58
CA ASP A 105 16.97 -1.82 19.88
C ASP A 105 16.75 -1.70 18.37
N PHE A 106 15.90 -2.56 17.81
CA PHE A 106 15.50 -2.51 16.40
C PHE A 106 14.75 -1.21 16.10
N VAL A 107 13.75 -0.85 16.90
CA VAL A 107 12.98 0.38 16.76
C VAL A 107 13.88 1.61 16.92
N GLN A 108 14.77 1.60 17.91
CA GLN A 108 15.73 2.68 18.12
C GLN A 108 16.63 2.88 16.91
N THR A 109 17.13 1.80 16.31
CA THR A 109 18.03 1.84 15.16
C THR A 109 17.32 2.35 13.91
N TYR A 110 16.16 1.77 13.58
CA TYR A 110 15.49 2.01 12.30
C TYR A 110 14.47 3.15 12.32
N ARG A 111 14.23 3.77 13.47
CA ARG A 111 13.56 5.07 13.59
C ARG A 111 14.51 6.21 13.96
N GLU A 112 15.82 5.98 13.94
CA GLU A 112 16.79 7.03 14.18
C GLU A 112 16.62 8.13 13.11
N PRO A 113 16.54 9.43 13.49
CA PRO A 113 16.25 10.51 12.55
C PRO A 113 17.19 10.58 11.34
N ALA A 114 18.50 10.40 11.51
CA ALA A 114 19.44 10.42 10.40
C ALA A 114 19.28 9.18 9.48
N PHE A 115 18.94 8.01 10.04
CA PHE A 115 18.57 6.84 9.24
C PHE A 115 17.32 7.10 8.40
N LEU A 116 16.23 7.60 8.99
CA LEU A 116 15.00 7.92 8.24
C LEU A 116 15.24 8.99 7.17
N ALA A 117 16.01 10.03 7.50
CA ALA A 117 16.39 11.06 6.54
C ALA A 117 17.19 10.49 5.35
N SER A 118 18.01 9.46 5.58
CA SER A 118 18.77 8.79 4.51
C SER A 118 17.89 8.07 3.48
N LEU A 119 16.65 7.75 3.84
CA LEU A 119 15.67 7.09 2.95
C LEU A 119 14.77 8.07 2.21
N ALA A 120 14.69 9.34 2.63
CA ALA A 120 13.71 10.30 2.11
C ALA A 120 13.83 10.55 0.60
N ASP A 121 15.06 10.55 0.08
CA ASP A 121 15.35 10.77 -1.34
C ASP A 121 15.66 9.47 -2.11
N GLN A 122 15.46 8.31 -1.47
CA GLN A 122 15.73 7.00 -2.07
C GLN A 122 14.43 6.36 -2.54
N GLN A 123 14.23 6.32 -3.86
CA GLN A 123 13.16 5.53 -4.43
C GLN A 123 13.61 4.06 -4.49
N GLY A 124 13.01 3.21 -3.64
CA GLY A 124 13.27 1.77 -3.67
C GLY A 124 12.94 1.18 -5.05
N PRO A 125 13.82 0.36 -5.65
CA PRO A 125 13.52 -0.33 -6.91
C PRO A 125 12.24 -1.15 -6.78
N ARG A 126 11.33 -1.08 -7.76
CA ARG A 126 10.02 -1.75 -7.67
C ARG A 126 10.08 -3.23 -8.03
N HIS A 127 11.13 -3.65 -8.76
CA HIS A 127 11.31 -5.01 -9.27
C HIS A 127 10.09 -5.51 -10.06
N LEU A 128 9.54 -4.64 -10.90
CA LEU A 128 8.50 -5.01 -11.85
C LEU A 128 9.12 -5.83 -12.99
N GLY A 129 8.37 -6.76 -13.56
CA GLY A 129 8.77 -7.42 -14.81
C GLY A 129 8.73 -6.43 -15.98
N ASP A 130 9.53 -6.67 -17.02
CA ASP A 130 9.68 -5.79 -18.18
C ASP A 130 8.33 -5.39 -18.81
N GLU A 131 7.36 -6.30 -18.86
CA GLU A 131 6.00 -6.04 -19.35
C GLU A 131 5.26 -4.98 -18.52
N PHE A 132 5.43 -5.01 -17.21
CA PHE A 132 4.82 -4.06 -16.28
C PHE A 132 5.54 -2.70 -16.29
N GLU A 133 6.85 -2.68 -16.56
CA GLU A 133 7.57 -1.43 -16.79
C GLU A 133 7.08 -0.74 -18.08
N MET A 134 6.79 -1.49 -19.14
CA MET A 134 6.18 -0.93 -20.35
C MET A 134 4.78 -0.37 -20.10
N VAL A 135 3.95 -1.08 -19.33
CA VAL A 135 2.63 -0.57 -18.90
C VAL A 135 2.80 0.73 -18.12
N GLN A 136 3.70 0.73 -17.14
CA GLN A 136 3.99 1.91 -16.33
C GLN A 136 4.39 3.12 -17.18
N ASP A 137 5.35 2.94 -18.09
CA ASP A 137 5.84 4.05 -18.93
C ASP A 137 4.76 4.58 -19.87
N THR A 138 3.90 3.71 -20.39
CA THR A 138 2.77 4.09 -21.24
C THR A 138 1.80 5.00 -20.49
N PHE A 139 1.29 4.56 -19.35
CA PHE A 139 0.32 5.31 -18.55
C PHE A 139 0.94 6.56 -17.90
N ARG A 140 2.21 6.50 -17.49
CA ARG A 140 2.96 7.66 -17.00
C ARG A 140 3.09 8.73 -18.07
N SER A 141 3.47 8.34 -19.29
CA SER A 141 3.60 9.26 -20.42
C SER A 141 2.26 9.90 -20.76
N PHE A 142 1.17 9.13 -20.78
CA PHE A 142 -0.18 9.65 -21.00
C PHE A 142 -0.60 10.63 -19.88
N GLY A 143 -0.43 10.23 -18.62
CA GLY A 143 -0.73 11.05 -17.45
C GLY A 143 0.01 12.39 -17.48
N ALA A 144 1.30 12.37 -17.80
CA ALA A 144 2.13 13.58 -17.85
C ALA A 144 1.80 14.50 -19.04
N LYS A 145 1.51 13.94 -20.22
CA LYS A 145 1.34 14.71 -21.46
C LYS A 145 -0.09 15.18 -21.70
N VAL A 146 -1.09 14.42 -21.26
CA VAL A 146 -2.51 14.66 -21.58
C VAL A 146 -3.30 15.10 -20.36
N ILE A 147 -3.17 14.38 -19.24
CA ILE A 147 -3.99 14.63 -18.03
C ILE A 147 -3.45 15.80 -17.21
N ALA A 148 -2.17 15.77 -16.83
CA ALA A 148 -1.58 16.74 -15.91
C ALA A 148 -1.73 18.21 -16.37
N PRO A 149 -1.58 18.56 -17.67
CA PRO A 149 -1.78 19.94 -18.13
C PRO A 149 -3.21 20.46 -17.93
N GLN A 150 -4.20 19.57 -17.83
CA GLN A 150 -5.63 19.92 -17.77
C GLN A 150 -6.20 19.83 -16.34
N ALA A 151 -5.55 19.06 -15.48
CA ALA A 151 -6.04 18.73 -14.13
C ALA A 151 -6.35 19.96 -13.29
N GLU A 152 -5.49 20.97 -13.31
CA GLU A 152 -5.66 22.21 -12.56
C GLU A 152 -6.92 22.96 -13.01
N HIS A 153 -7.06 23.19 -14.32
CA HIS A 153 -8.20 23.91 -14.88
C HIS A 153 -9.52 23.21 -14.56
N VAL A 154 -9.58 21.89 -14.78
CA VAL A 154 -10.77 21.10 -14.45
C VAL A 154 -11.14 21.25 -12.98
N HIS A 155 -10.16 21.15 -12.08
CA HIS A 155 -10.42 21.29 -10.66
C HIS A 155 -10.87 22.70 -10.27
N ARG A 156 -10.15 23.74 -10.73
CA ARG A 156 -10.44 25.14 -10.39
C ARG A 156 -11.81 25.59 -10.87
N HIS A 157 -12.27 25.08 -12.01
CA HIS A 157 -13.50 25.52 -12.65
C HIS A 157 -14.66 24.54 -12.50
N ASN A 158 -14.50 23.47 -11.71
CA ASN A 158 -15.48 22.38 -11.60
C ASN A 158 -15.92 21.88 -13.00
N GLY A 159 -14.92 21.68 -13.86
CA GLY A 159 -15.11 21.19 -15.21
C GLY A 159 -15.41 19.69 -15.25
N ASP A 160 -16.02 19.26 -16.34
CA ASP A 160 -16.14 17.84 -16.65
C ASP A 160 -14.80 17.25 -17.12
N VAL A 161 -14.72 15.93 -17.22
CA VAL A 161 -13.58 15.24 -17.82
C VAL A 161 -13.46 15.68 -19.29
N PRO A 162 -12.30 16.23 -19.70
CA PRO A 162 -12.09 16.61 -21.10
C PRO A 162 -12.23 15.43 -22.07
N GLU A 163 -12.83 15.67 -23.24
CA GLU A 163 -13.08 14.63 -24.24
C GLU A 163 -11.79 14.02 -24.79
N ASP A 164 -10.71 14.80 -24.90
CA ASP A 164 -9.40 14.33 -25.33
C ASP A 164 -8.76 13.37 -24.31
N VAL A 165 -9.03 13.54 -23.01
CA VAL A 165 -8.64 12.57 -21.98
C VAL A 165 -9.42 11.27 -22.14
N ILE A 166 -10.74 11.34 -22.34
CA ILE A 166 -11.60 10.15 -22.53
C ILE A 166 -11.18 9.40 -23.79
N ALA A 167 -11.11 10.09 -24.93
CA ALA A 167 -10.74 9.52 -26.21
C ALA A 167 -9.32 8.92 -26.17
N GLY A 168 -8.36 9.62 -25.56
CA GLY A 168 -6.99 9.12 -25.42
C GLY A 168 -6.90 7.87 -24.53
N LEU A 169 -7.65 7.80 -23.44
CA LEU A 169 -7.71 6.61 -22.59
C LEU A 169 -8.38 5.42 -23.32
N ALA A 170 -9.40 5.69 -24.13
CA ALA A 170 -10.02 4.67 -24.97
C ALA A 170 -9.05 4.15 -26.04
N GLU A 171 -8.28 5.03 -26.69
CA GLU A 171 -7.31 4.67 -27.73
C GLU A 171 -6.19 3.76 -27.19
N ILE A 172 -5.70 4.00 -25.97
CA ILE A 172 -4.69 3.15 -25.32
C ILE A 172 -5.30 1.92 -24.62
N GLY A 173 -6.61 1.68 -24.78
CA GLY A 173 -7.29 0.50 -24.26
C GLY A 173 -7.53 0.52 -22.74
N ALA A 174 -7.39 1.66 -22.07
CA ALA A 174 -7.45 1.75 -20.61
C ALA A 174 -8.79 1.28 -20.02
N PHE A 175 -9.90 1.50 -20.74
CA PHE A 175 -11.23 1.08 -20.31
C PHE A 175 -11.51 -0.43 -20.51
N GLY A 176 -10.68 -1.10 -21.31
CA GLY A 176 -10.81 -2.53 -21.60
C GLY A 176 -9.96 -3.43 -20.70
N LEU A 177 -9.06 -2.85 -19.88
CA LEU A 177 -8.08 -3.60 -19.07
C LEU A 177 -8.72 -4.67 -18.17
N SER A 178 -9.91 -4.38 -17.65
CA SER A 178 -10.66 -5.22 -16.72
C SER A 178 -11.88 -5.90 -17.36
N VAL A 179 -12.07 -5.74 -18.66
CA VAL A 179 -13.22 -6.27 -19.39
C VAL A 179 -12.84 -7.64 -19.96
N PRO A 180 -13.63 -8.71 -19.77
CA PRO A 180 -13.30 -10.02 -20.31
C PRO A 180 -13.14 -10.01 -21.85
N VAL A 181 -12.22 -10.81 -22.38
CA VAL A 181 -11.95 -10.92 -23.82
C VAL A 181 -13.18 -11.31 -24.65
N GLU A 182 -14.12 -12.07 -24.09
CA GLU A 182 -15.40 -12.40 -24.75
C GLU A 182 -16.35 -11.20 -24.97
N TYR A 183 -16.05 -10.08 -24.32
CA TYR A 183 -16.74 -8.80 -24.48
C TYR A 183 -15.84 -7.74 -25.14
N ASP A 184 -14.89 -8.18 -25.98
CA ASP A 184 -13.92 -7.33 -26.69
C ASP A 184 -12.98 -6.52 -25.76
N GLY A 185 -12.76 -7.04 -24.54
CA GLY A 185 -11.80 -6.49 -23.58
C GLY A 185 -10.42 -7.17 -23.60
N PHE A 186 -9.60 -6.89 -22.60
CA PHE A 186 -8.23 -7.41 -22.49
C PHE A 186 -8.00 -8.35 -21.29
N SER A 187 -9.03 -8.60 -20.48
CA SER A 187 -8.93 -9.43 -19.27
C SER A 187 -9.17 -10.91 -19.60
N GLU A 188 -8.19 -11.76 -19.29
CA GLU A 188 -8.28 -13.23 -19.27
C GLU A 188 -8.37 -13.77 -17.83
N GLY A 189 -8.38 -12.90 -16.82
CA GLY A 189 -8.59 -13.20 -15.41
C GLY A 189 -7.33 -13.55 -14.60
N GLY A 190 -6.13 -13.28 -15.14
CA GLY A 190 -4.85 -13.63 -14.53
C GLY A 190 -4.30 -12.63 -13.50
N GLU A 191 -3.39 -13.08 -12.62
CA GLU A 191 -2.70 -12.20 -11.65
C GLU A 191 -1.92 -11.04 -12.31
N GLY A 192 -1.39 -11.26 -13.51
CA GLY A 192 -0.65 -10.23 -14.26
C GLY A 192 -1.53 -9.04 -14.68
N GLU A 193 -2.81 -9.28 -15.00
CA GLU A 193 -3.73 -8.22 -15.42
C GLU A 193 -4.14 -7.32 -14.26
N TYR A 194 -4.32 -7.90 -13.07
CA TYR A 194 -4.53 -7.12 -11.86
C TYR A 194 -3.33 -6.22 -11.58
N MET A 195 -2.11 -6.74 -11.72
CA MET A 195 -0.90 -5.93 -11.56
C MET A 195 -0.83 -4.78 -12.59
N ALA A 196 -1.09 -5.07 -13.86
CA ALA A 196 -1.13 -4.04 -14.91
C ALA A 196 -2.21 -2.98 -14.64
N SER A 197 -3.39 -3.37 -14.17
CA SER A 197 -4.48 -2.46 -13.80
C SER A 197 -4.13 -1.57 -12.60
N VAL A 198 -3.46 -2.13 -11.58
CA VAL A 198 -2.93 -1.35 -10.45
C VAL A 198 -1.92 -0.33 -10.93
N ILE A 199 -0.95 -0.72 -11.74
CA ILE A 199 0.08 0.17 -12.28
C ILE A 199 -0.53 1.29 -13.13
N ALA A 200 -1.48 0.95 -14.01
CA ALA A 200 -2.19 1.93 -14.82
C ALA A 200 -2.94 2.95 -13.94
N THR A 201 -3.65 2.44 -12.92
CA THR A 201 -4.39 3.28 -11.97
C THR A 201 -3.45 4.20 -11.18
N GLU A 202 -2.32 3.70 -10.70
CA GLU A 202 -1.32 4.49 -9.98
C GLU A 202 -0.76 5.63 -10.84
N GLU A 203 -0.31 5.35 -12.07
CA GLU A 203 0.31 6.37 -12.93
C GLU A 203 -0.70 7.41 -13.42
N LEU A 204 -1.96 7.03 -13.68
CA LEU A 204 -3.02 7.98 -14.03
C LEU A 204 -3.45 8.81 -12.81
N THR A 205 -3.58 8.19 -11.64
CA THR A 205 -3.91 8.89 -10.38
C THR A 205 -2.86 9.93 -10.01
N ARG A 206 -1.58 9.61 -10.27
CA ARG A 206 -0.46 10.54 -10.06
C ARG A 206 -0.62 11.84 -10.85
N ALA A 207 -1.24 11.79 -12.04
CA ALA A 207 -1.53 12.99 -12.83
C ALA A 207 -2.82 13.69 -12.36
N SER A 208 -3.90 12.93 -12.16
CA SER A 208 -5.12 13.41 -11.53
C SER A 208 -5.98 12.23 -11.06
N LEU A 209 -6.40 12.25 -9.79
CA LEU A 209 -7.33 11.26 -9.26
C LEU A 209 -8.68 11.29 -9.98
N GLY A 210 -9.24 12.48 -10.22
CA GLY A 210 -10.61 12.63 -10.72
C GLY A 210 -10.76 12.31 -12.20
N ILE A 211 -9.95 12.96 -13.04
CA ILE A 211 -10.03 12.82 -14.51
C ILE A 211 -9.09 11.75 -15.09
N GLY A 212 -8.27 11.11 -14.24
CA GLY A 212 -7.37 10.03 -14.62
C GLY A 212 -7.76 8.73 -13.92
N GLY A 213 -7.19 8.51 -12.74
CA GLY A 213 -7.29 7.24 -12.01
C GLY A 213 -8.72 6.73 -11.80
N SER A 214 -9.62 7.59 -11.33
CA SER A 214 -11.00 7.20 -11.04
C SER A 214 -11.83 6.87 -12.29
N LEU A 215 -11.39 7.31 -13.47
CA LEU A 215 -12.15 7.11 -14.69
C LEU A 215 -12.03 5.68 -15.20
N ILE A 216 -10.84 5.07 -15.08
CA ILE A 216 -10.57 3.71 -15.56
C ILE A 216 -11.02 2.63 -14.56
N THR A 217 -11.20 2.97 -13.28
CA THR A 217 -11.71 2.03 -12.27
C THR A 217 -13.23 1.83 -12.35
N ARG A 218 -13.97 2.74 -13.00
CA ARG A 218 -15.44 2.59 -13.14
C ARG A 218 -15.83 1.40 -14.01
N PRO A 219 -15.28 1.23 -15.23
CA PRO A 219 -15.50 0.01 -16.00
C PRO A 219 -15.08 -1.26 -15.25
N GLU A 220 -13.97 -1.24 -14.51
CA GLU A 220 -13.52 -2.37 -13.70
C GLU A 220 -14.57 -2.84 -12.70
N ILE A 221 -15.16 -1.92 -11.94
CA ILE A 221 -16.20 -2.28 -10.97
C ILE A 221 -17.48 -2.77 -11.69
N LEU A 222 -17.81 -2.18 -12.83
CA LEU A 222 -18.99 -2.59 -13.61
C LEU A 222 -18.84 -4.02 -14.16
N THR A 223 -17.66 -4.38 -14.69
CA THR A 223 -17.45 -5.66 -15.36
C THR A 223 -17.17 -6.82 -14.42
N ARG A 224 -16.77 -6.57 -13.16
CA ARG A 224 -16.65 -7.62 -12.13
C ARG A 224 -17.96 -8.36 -11.81
N ALA A 225 -19.11 -7.81 -12.20
CA ALA A 225 -20.41 -8.45 -12.01
C ALA A 225 -20.84 -9.37 -13.17
N LEU A 226 -20.05 -9.40 -14.26
CA LEU A 226 -20.25 -10.29 -15.41
C LEU A 226 -19.64 -11.67 -15.11
#